data_AF-A0A2U1MJU3-F1
#
_entry.id   AF-A0A2U1MJU3-F1
#
_cell.length_a   1.000
_cell.length_b   1.000
_cell.length_c   1.000
_cell.angle_alpha   90.00
_cell.angle_beta   90.00
_cell.angle_gamma   90.00
#
_symmetry.space_group_name_H-M   'P 1'
#
loop_
_entity.id
_entity.type
_entity.pdbx_description
1 polymer ?
#
loop_
_entity_poly.entity_id
_entity_poly.type
_entity_poly.pdbx_seq_one_letter_code
_entity_poly.pdbx_strand_id
1 'polypeptide(L)'
;MNTTVAPGFFLILSLLIEQQSSSGASRTSKFSIAVIAINGNFPGPIHEATTNWNIVVNVKNDLDGPLLLTWNVIQHRKNSWQYGVLGTNCPIPGGWNWTYRIEP
;
A
#
# COMPACT_ATOMS: atom_id res chain seq x y z
N MET A 1 -8.34 31.34 -13.13
CA MET A 1 -9.43 31.10 -12.17
C MET A 1 -8.80 30.39 -10.98
N ASN A 2 -8.68 31.11 -9.86
CA ASN A 2 -8.20 30.55 -8.60
C ASN A 2 -9.27 29.59 -8.07
N THR A 3 -9.02 28.29 -8.18
CA THR A 3 -9.76 27.29 -7.40
C THR A 3 -8.90 26.93 -6.20
N THR A 4 -9.38 27.35 -5.04
CA THR A 4 -8.95 26.94 -3.71
C THR A 4 -8.78 25.43 -3.68
N VAL A 5 -7.56 24.99 -3.38
CA VAL A 5 -7.19 23.58 -3.24
C VAL A 5 -8.01 23.00 -2.09
N ALA A 6 -8.89 22.05 -2.35
CA ALA A 6 -9.46 21.24 -1.28
C ALA A 6 -8.29 20.53 -0.59
N PRO A 7 -8.13 20.63 0.73
CA PRO A 7 -6.93 20.17 1.41
C PRO A 7 -6.83 18.65 1.29
N GLY A 8 -5.74 18.20 0.67
CA GLY A 8 -5.08 16.90 0.88
C GLY A 8 -5.98 15.67 0.95
N PHE A 9 -6.27 15.07 -0.20
CA PHE A 9 -6.50 13.63 -0.24
C PHE A 9 -5.14 12.93 -0.05
N PHE A 10 -4.77 12.68 1.21
CA PHE A 10 -3.61 11.86 1.54
C PHE A 10 -3.93 10.42 1.15
N LEU A 11 -3.19 9.86 0.18
CA LEU A 11 -3.22 8.44 -0.07
C LEU A 11 -2.45 7.74 1.04
N ILE A 12 -3.12 7.49 2.15
CA ILE A 12 -2.56 6.61 3.17
C ILE A 12 -2.71 5.20 2.61
N LEU A 13 -1.59 4.63 2.18
CA LEU A 13 -1.46 3.21 1.94
C LEU A 13 -1.60 2.50 3.29
N SER A 14 -2.84 2.23 3.71
CA SER A 14 -3.10 1.52 4.95
C SER A 14 -2.76 0.06 4.75
N LEU A 15 -1.48 -0.28 4.89
CA LEU A 15 -1.03 -1.65 4.99
C LEU A 15 -1.26 -2.11 6.44
N LEU A 16 -2.46 -2.63 6.71
CA LEU A 16 -2.78 -3.30 7.97
C LEU A 16 -2.44 -4.79 7.81
N ILE A 17 -1.15 -5.11 7.82
CA ILE A 17 -0.68 -6.50 7.83
C ILE A 17 0.51 -6.63 8.78
N GLU A 18 0.28 -7.39 9.85
CA GLU A 18 1.20 -7.70 10.93
C GLU A 18 1.74 -9.12 10.71
N GLN A 19 3.02 -9.31 10.31
CA GLN A 19 3.94 -10.35 10.84
C GLN A 19 5.44 -10.16 10.39
N GLN A 20 6.41 -10.70 11.18
CA GLN A 20 7.92 -10.68 11.25
C GLN A 20 8.58 -10.61 12.67
N SER A 21 8.61 -11.72 13.39
CA SER A 21 9.45 -11.84 14.61
C SER A 21 10.95 -11.57 14.33
N SER A 22 11.56 -10.59 15.00
CA SER A 22 13.03 -10.33 15.04
C SER A 22 13.80 -11.12 16.13
N SER A 23 14.43 -12.24 15.76
CA SER A 23 15.31 -12.99 16.65
C SER A 23 16.67 -12.29 16.87
N GLY A 24 17.01 -12.06 18.14
CA GLY A 24 18.34 -11.62 18.58
C GLY A 24 18.46 -11.77 20.09
N ALA A 25 19.02 -12.89 20.54
CA ALA A 25 19.09 -13.27 21.94
C ALA A 25 19.96 -12.31 22.78
N SER A 26 19.31 -11.62 23.73
CA SER A 26 19.89 -11.18 25.00
C SER A 26 19.02 -11.77 26.11
N ARG A 27 19.57 -12.09 27.29
CA ARG A 27 18.90 -12.82 28.38
C ARG A 27 17.79 -12.03 29.12
N THR A 28 17.18 -11.06 28.46
CA THR A 28 15.84 -10.55 28.75
C THR A 28 15.01 -10.84 27.50
N SER A 29 13.92 -11.61 27.63
CA SER A 29 13.12 -12.10 26.50
C SER A 29 12.78 -10.97 25.53
N LYS A 30 13.55 -10.89 24.43
CA LYS A 30 13.35 -9.89 23.38
C LYS A 30 12.09 -10.31 22.64
N PHE A 31 10.98 -9.65 22.97
CA PHE A 31 9.75 -9.78 22.22
C PHE A 31 9.92 -9.11 20.87
N SER A 32 9.55 -9.82 19.82
CA SER A 32 9.93 -9.46 18.47
C SER A 32 8.72 -9.51 17.56
N ILE A 33 8.33 -8.35 17.06
CA ILE A 33 7.18 -8.09 16.19
C ILE A 33 7.70 -7.63 14.83
N ALA A 34 6.77 -7.42 13.92
CA ALA A 34 6.49 -8.35 12.88
C ALA A 34 5.68 -7.60 11.85
N VAL A 35 6.38 -6.95 10.91
CA VAL A 35 5.83 -5.91 10.06
C VAL A 35 6.21 -6.08 8.60
N ILE A 36 5.26 -5.76 7.72
CA ILE A 36 5.53 -5.57 6.30
C ILE A 36 5.87 -4.10 6.07
N ALA A 37 7.07 -3.85 5.54
CA ALA A 37 7.55 -2.52 5.22
C ALA A 37 7.45 -2.25 3.72
N ILE A 38 7.23 -0.99 3.34
CA ILE A 38 7.23 -0.55 1.94
C ILE A 38 8.58 0.09 1.67
N ASN A 39 9.36 -0.49 0.77
CA ASN A 39 10.73 -0.05 0.46
C ASN A 39 11.65 0.08 1.70
N GLY A 40 11.43 -0.75 2.73
CA GLY A 40 12.20 -0.71 3.97
C GLY A 40 11.69 0.29 5.03
N ASN A 41 10.63 1.04 4.74
CA ASN A 41 10.05 2.03 5.64
C ASN A 41 8.74 1.51 6.26
N PHE A 42 8.59 1.75 7.57
CA PHE A 42 7.36 1.52 8.32
C PHE A 42 7.09 2.70 9.27
N PRO A 43 5.93 3.38 9.17
CA PRO A 43 4.90 3.23 8.14
C PRO A 43 5.44 3.54 6.74
N GLY A 44 4.69 3.13 5.71
CA GLY A 44 5.07 3.40 4.32
C GLY A 44 5.20 4.90 4.00
N PRO A 45 5.86 5.25 2.89
CA PRO A 45 6.00 6.64 2.47
C PRO A 45 4.63 7.25 2.15
N ILE A 46 4.49 8.55 2.45
CA ILE A 46 3.30 9.32 2.10
C ILE A 46 3.41 9.72 0.63
N HIS A 47 2.33 9.48 -0.13
CA HIS A 47 2.21 9.93 -1.51
C HIS A 47 1.19 11.07 -1.60
N GLU A 48 1.66 12.24 -2.03
CA GLU A 48 0.83 13.41 -2.29
C GLU A 48 0.38 13.40 -3.75
N ALA A 49 -0.92 13.53 -3.98
CA ALA A 49 -1.50 13.61 -5.31
C ALA A 49 -2.52 14.75 -5.38
N THR A 50 -2.60 15.38 -6.55
CA THR A 50 -3.59 16.43 -6.82
C THR A 50 -4.80 15.83 -7.54
N THR A 51 -6.00 16.30 -7.22
CA THR A 51 -7.23 15.87 -7.90
C THR A 51 -7.13 16.07 -9.41
N ASN A 52 -7.67 15.13 -10.21
CA ASN A 52 -7.60 15.08 -11.68
C ASN A 52 -6.23 14.72 -12.30
N TRP A 53 -5.26 14.23 -11.51
CA TRP A 53 -4.02 13.66 -12.05
C TRP A 53 -4.04 12.14 -12.04
N ASN A 54 -3.52 11.51 -13.09
CA ASN A 54 -3.39 10.06 -13.15
C ASN A 54 -2.22 9.60 -12.26
N ILE A 55 -2.53 8.72 -11.31
CA ILE A 55 -1.58 8.14 -10.38
C ILE A 55 -1.25 6.73 -10.87
N VAL A 56 0.03 6.49 -11.15
CA VAL A 56 0.53 5.16 -11.56
C VAL A 56 1.46 4.65 -10.48
N VAL A 57 1.06 3.57 -9.79
CA VAL A 57 1.85 2.95 -8.74
C VAL A 57 2.28 1.56 -9.17
N ASN A 58 3.59 1.32 -9.23
CA ASN A 58 4.15 0.00 -9.45
C ASN A 58 4.50 -0.65 -8.11
N VAL A 59 3.87 -1.79 -7.84
CA VAL A 59 4.07 -2.57 -6.62
C VAL A 59 4.81 -3.84 -6.99
N LYS A 60 5.99 -4.04 -6.42
CA LYS A 60 6.73 -5.30 -6.49
C LYS A 60 6.58 -6.00 -5.15
N ASN A 61 6.03 -7.21 -5.16
CA ASN A 61 5.89 -8.00 -3.95
C ASN A 61 7.18 -8.81 -3.71
N ASP A 62 8.03 -8.36 -2.80
CA ASP A 62 9.25 -9.07 -2.40
C ASP A 62 9.04 -10.00 -1.18
N LEU A 63 7.78 -10.32 -0.84
CA LEU A 63 7.43 -11.28 0.20
C LEU A 63 7.33 -12.70 -0.36
N ASP A 64 7.49 -13.69 0.52
CA ASP A 64 7.31 -15.12 0.19
C ASP A 64 5.85 -15.51 -0.06
N GLY A 65 4.90 -14.64 0.32
CA GLY A 65 3.46 -14.87 0.24
C GLY A 65 2.74 -13.90 -0.69
N PRO A 66 1.48 -14.22 -1.08
CA PRO A 66 0.66 -13.32 -1.87
C PRO A 66 0.30 -12.05 -1.09
N LEU A 67 0.38 -10.90 -1.75
CA LEU A 67 0.05 -9.60 -1.18
C LEU A 67 -1.08 -8.93 -1.97
N LEU A 68 -2.04 -8.35 -1.26
CA LEU A 68 -3.06 -7.51 -1.86
C LEU A 68 -3.04 -6.13 -1.21
N LEU A 69 -2.99 -5.10 -2.04
CA LEU A 69 -2.89 -3.71 -1.61
C LEU A 69 -4.19 -2.97 -1.87
N THR A 70 -4.81 -2.42 -0.83
CA THR A 70 -6.07 -1.67 -0.93
C THR A 70 -5.84 -0.17 -0.86
N TRP A 71 -6.58 0.58 -1.69
CA TRP A 71 -6.57 2.04 -1.71
C TRP A 71 -7.75 2.58 -0.90
N ASN A 72 -7.50 3.00 0.32
CA ASN A 72 -8.53 3.65 1.13
C ASN A 72 -8.77 5.08 0.65
N VAL A 73 -10.02 5.55 0.77
CA VAL A 73 -10.43 6.94 0.54
C VAL A 73 -10.45 7.38 -0.95
N ILE A 74 -9.98 6.56 -1.90
CA ILE A 74 -10.10 6.83 -3.34
C ILE A 74 -11.35 6.17 -3.93
N GLN A 75 -12.14 6.93 -4.71
CA GLN A 75 -13.27 6.37 -5.45
C GLN A 75 -12.84 5.88 -6.84
N HIS A 76 -12.78 4.56 -7.04
CA HIS A 76 -12.45 3.97 -8.35
C HIS A 76 -13.66 3.94 -9.31
N ARG A 77 -13.89 5.03 -10.06
CA ARG A 77 -14.97 5.08 -11.07
C ARG A 77 -14.58 4.31 -12.33
N LYS A 78 -15.42 3.35 -12.74
CA LYS A 78 -15.24 2.51 -13.95
C LYS A 78 -13.92 1.71 -13.98
N ASN A 79 -13.26 1.54 -12.83
CA ASN A 79 -11.94 0.94 -12.72
C ASN A 79 -11.86 0.05 -11.45
N SER A 80 -12.91 -0.75 -11.23
CA SER A 80 -13.12 -1.52 -10.00
C SER A 80 -12.03 -2.58 -9.75
N TRP A 81 -11.38 -3.09 -10.79
CA TRP A 81 -10.28 -4.05 -10.69
C TRP A 81 -8.98 -3.45 -10.12
N GLN A 82 -8.91 -2.13 -9.93
CA GLN A 82 -7.76 -1.45 -9.31
C GLN A 82 -7.93 -1.19 -7.82
N TYR A 83 -9.09 -1.54 -7.23
CA TYR A 83 -9.38 -1.27 -5.83
C TYR A 83 -8.48 -2.08 -4.88
N GLY A 84 -8.09 -3.28 -5.31
CA GLY A 84 -7.20 -4.14 -4.55
C GLY A 84 -7.82 -4.67 -3.26
N VAL A 85 -9.10 -5.03 -3.31
CA VAL A 85 -9.78 -5.88 -2.31
C VAL A 85 -10.06 -7.25 -2.90
N LEU A 86 -10.19 -8.25 -2.03
CA LEU A 86 -10.53 -9.62 -2.45
C LEU A 86 -11.80 -9.59 -3.31
N GLY A 87 -11.75 -10.27 -4.45
CA GLY A 87 -12.81 -10.29 -5.44
C GLY A 87 -12.71 -9.24 -6.55
N THR A 88 -11.94 -8.15 -6.36
CA THR A 88 -11.67 -7.16 -7.43
C THR A 88 -10.41 -7.45 -8.21
N ASN A 89 -9.36 -7.90 -7.52
CA ASN A 89 -8.09 -8.33 -8.11
C ASN A 89 -7.60 -9.59 -7.41
N CYS A 90 -6.82 -10.40 -8.12
CA CYS A 90 -6.06 -11.48 -7.52
C CYS A 90 -4.91 -10.91 -6.68
N PRO A 91 -4.54 -11.55 -5.55
CA PRO A 91 -3.33 -11.19 -4.82
C PRO A 91 -2.09 -11.28 -5.71
N ILE A 92 -1.17 -10.33 -5.56
CA ILE A 92 0.11 -10.29 -6.28
C ILE A 92 0.99 -11.41 -5.70
N PRO A 93 1.39 -12.43 -6.49
CA PRO A 93 2.25 -13.49 -5.99
C PRO A 93 3.62 -12.96 -5.55
N GLY A 94 4.33 -13.72 -4.71
CA GLY A 94 5.70 -13.40 -4.32
C GLY A 94 6.62 -13.31 -5.54
N GLY A 95 7.44 -12.25 -5.60
CA GLY A 95 8.34 -11.94 -6.71
C GLY A 95 7.70 -11.21 -7.90
N TRP A 96 6.39 -11.00 -7.92
CA TRP A 96 5.69 -10.39 -9.05
C TRP A 96 5.53 -8.87 -8.92
N ASN A 97 5.38 -8.20 -10.06
CA ASN A 97 5.05 -6.78 -10.13
C ASN A 97 3.61 -6.58 -10.63
N TRP A 98 2.95 -5.55 -10.09
CA TRP A 98 1.63 -5.12 -10.54
C TRP A 98 1.58 -3.61 -10.59
N THR A 99 0.97 -3.07 -11.64
CA THR A 99 0.83 -1.62 -11.82
C THR A 99 -0.62 -1.19 -11.59
N TYR A 100 -0.84 -0.44 -10.52
CA TYR A 100 -2.10 0.25 -10.27
C TYR A 100 -2.15 1.55 -11.07
N ARG A 101 -3.27 1.79 -11.74
CA ARG A 101 -3.57 3.03 -12.46
C ARG A 101 -4.85 3.61 -11.88
N ILE A 102 -4.74 4.78 -11.28
CA ILE A 102 -5.79 5.38 -10.47
C ILE A 102 -6.02 6.80 -10.96
N GLU A 103 -7.28 7.09 -11.25
CA GLU A 103 -7.75 8.43 -11.59
C GLU A 103 -8.64 8.88 -10.42
N PRO A 104 -8.19 9.84 -9.59
CA PRO A 104 -8.91 10.32 -8.41
C PRO A 104 -10.19 11.10 -8.75
#